data_AF-A0A482RAX1-F1
#
_entry.id   AF-A0A482RAX1-F1
#
_cell.length_a   1.000
_cell.length_b   1.000
_cell.length_c   1.000
_cell.angle_alpha   90.00
_cell.angle_beta   90.00
_cell.angle_gamma   90.00
#
_symmetry.space_group_name_H-M   'P 1'
#
loop_
_entity.id
_entity.type
_entity.pdbx_description
1 polymer ?
#
loop_
_entity_poly.entity_id
_entity_poly.type
_entity_poly.pdbx_seq_one_letter_code
_entity_poly.pdbx_strand_id
1 'polypeptide(L)'
;MGTLRARGCRGIAAAWAGGKDGREVIDRVLPTLPRILSKPYGMAYMVVVAENKPRDITSRLAACGLHTAAIASTKARNERLSILKITWSPERATPRPACA
;
A
#
# COMPACT_ATOMS: atom_id res chain seq x y z
N MET A 1 17.36 -24.97 -5.27
CA MET A 1 17.04 -23.80 -4.42
C MET A 1 15.54 -23.53 -4.55
N GLY A 2 14.73 -24.12 -3.67
CA GLY A 2 13.27 -24.23 -3.86
C GLY A 2 12.54 -22.92 -3.56
N THR A 3 11.73 -22.48 -4.53
CA THR A 3 10.82 -21.34 -4.41
C THR A 3 9.71 -21.69 -3.41
N LEU A 4 9.76 -21.11 -2.20
CA LEU A 4 8.64 -21.16 -1.26
C LEU A 4 7.48 -20.34 -1.84
N ARG A 5 6.59 -21.01 -2.59
CA ARG A 5 5.25 -20.50 -2.88
C ARG A 5 4.49 -20.47 -1.56
N ALA A 6 4.23 -19.28 -1.02
CA ALA A 6 3.28 -19.16 0.09
C ALA A 6 1.90 -19.62 -0.41
N ARG A 7 1.51 -20.84 -0.03
CA ARG A 7 0.12 -21.28 -0.11
C ARG A 7 -0.67 -20.35 0.78
N GLY A 8 -1.57 -19.55 0.19
CA GLY A 8 -2.52 -18.77 0.98
C GLY A 8 -3.23 -19.71 1.95
N CYS A 9 -3.31 -19.30 3.22
CA CYS A 9 -4.09 -20.04 4.21
C CYS A 9 -5.54 -20.14 3.72
N ARG A 10 -6.05 -21.35 3.55
CA ARG A 10 -7.47 -21.55 3.22
C ARG A 10 -8.25 -21.51 4.53
N GLY A 11 -8.98 -20.43 4.80
CA GLY A 11 -9.77 -20.23 6.02
C GLY A 11 -9.60 -18.84 6.64
N ILE A 12 -10.07 -18.64 7.89
CA ILE A 12 -10.02 -17.34 8.60
C ILE A 12 -8.60 -16.77 8.75
N ALA A 13 -7.59 -17.64 8.73
CA ALA A 13 -6.19 -17.22 8.74
C ALA A 13 -5.82 -16.33 7.56
N ALA A 14 -6.51 -16.42 6.41
CA ALA A 14 -6.31 -15.51 5.28
C ALA A 14 -6.62 -14.04 5.62
N ALA A 15 -7.47 -13.79 6.63
CA ALA A 15 -7.85 -12.45 7.03
C ALA A 15 -6.72 -11.69 7.75
N TRP A 16 -5.69 -12.39 8.26
CA TRP A 16 -4.65 -11.77 9.08
C TRP A 16 -3.21 -12.29 8.85
N ALA A 17 -3.03 -13.48 8.29
CA ALA A 17 -1.71 -14.08 8.10
C ALA A 17 -0.97 -13.42 6.92
N GLY A 18 -0.25 -12.33 7.21
CA GLY A 18 0.55 -11.59 6.24
C GLY A 18 1.97 -12.13 6.00
N GLY A 19 2.34 -13.26 6.62
CA GLY A 19 3.68 -13.85 6.49
C GLY A 19 4.77 -13.00 7.16
N LYS A 20 6.00 -12.98 6.60
CA LYS A 20 7.12 -12.22 7.17
C LYS A 20 6.79 -10.72 7.25
N ASP A 21 7.06 -10.10 8.41
CA ASP A 21 6.70 -8.71 8.72
C ASP A 21 5.20 -8.38 8.51
N GLY A 22 4.35 -9.41 8.38
CA GLY A 22 2.93 -9.25 8.03
C GLY A 22 2.67 -8.63 6.65
N ARG A 23 3.64 -8.64 5.73
CA ARG A 23 3.58 -7.85 4.48
C ARG A 23 3.70 -8.64 3.18
N GLU A 24 3.77 -9.97 3.19
CA GLU A 24 3.92 -10.75 1.96
C GLU A 24 2.77 -10.54 0.97
N VAL A 25 1.54 -10.36 1.50
CA VAL A 25 0.37 -10.02 0.69
C VAL A 25 0.47 -8.59 0.16
N ILE A 26 0.88 -7.65 1.02
CA ILE A 26 1.10 -6.24 0.65
C ILE A 26 2.12 -6.15 -0.49
N ASP A 27 3.28 -6.77 -0.34
CA ASP A 27 4.39 -6.75 -1.31
C ASP A 27 3.98 -7.27 -2.70
N ARG A 28 3.03 -8.21 -2.77
CA ARG A 28 2.47 -8.71 -4.04
C ARG A 28 1.49 -7.73 -4.69
N VAL A 29 0.78 -6.93 -3.89
CA VAL A 29 -0.20 -5.95 -4.36
C VAL A 29 0.45 -4.63 -4.80
N LEU A 30 1.51 -4.15 -4.13
CA LEU A 30 2.15 -2.88 -4.48
C LEU A 30 2.47 -2.70 -5.98
N PRO A 31 3.09 -3.68 -6.70
CA PRO A 31 3.41 -3.50 -8.12
C PRO A 31 2.18 -3.51 -9.05
N THR A 32 1.00 -3.92 -8.58
CA THR A 32 -0.23 -3.89 -9.39
C THR A 32 -0.95 -2.54 -9.32
N LEU A 33 -0.71 -1.74 -8.29
CA LEU A 33 -1.37 -0.46 -8.07
C LEU A 33 -1.26 0.51 -9.27
N PRO A 34 -0.10 0.70 -9.91
CA PRO A 34 0.00 1.58 -11.09
C PRO A 34 -0.85 1.12 -12.29
N ARG A 35 -1.23 -0.16 -12.35
CA ARG A 35 -2.04 -0.73 -13.44
C ARG A 35 -3.53 -0.56 -13.20
N ILE A 36 -3.97 -0.52 -11.94
CA ILE A 36 -5.38 -0.47 -11.57
C ILE A 36 -5.86 0.94 -11.23
N LEU A 37 -4.96 1.83 -10.79
CA LEU A 37 -5.31 3.21 -10.46
C LEU A 37 -5.49 4.04 -11.73
N SER A 38 -6.68 4.61 -11.90
CA SER A 38 -6.97 5.55 -13.00
C SER A 38 -6.01 6.74 -12.95
N LYS A 39 -5.43 7.13 -14.09
CA LYS A 39 -4.58 8.33 -14.18
C LYS A 39 -5.43 9.58 -14.44
N PRO A 40 -5.06 10.76 -13.89
CA PRO A 40 -4.07 10.99 -12.83
C PRO A 40 -4.66 10.97 -11.41
N TYR A 41 -5.98 10.75 -11.25
CA TYR A 41 -6.68 11.03 -10.00
C TYR A 41 -7.03 9.80 -9.14
N GLY A 42 -6.69 8.59 -9.60
CA GLY A 42 -6.93 7.36 -8.87
C GLY A 42 -6.26 7.36 -7.50
N MET A 43 -6.97 6.83 -6.51
CA MET A 43 -6.50 6.75 -5.12
C MET A 43 -6.67 5.34 -4.58
N ALA A 44 -5.75 4.92 -3.71
CA ALA A 44 -5.91 3.73 -2.89
C ALA A 44 -5.67 4.08 -1.42
N TYR A 45 -6.31 3.31 -0.54
CA TYR A 45 -6.12 3.40 0.90
C TYR A 45 -5.67 2.05 1.43
N MET A 46 -4.65 2.05 2.29
CA MET A 46 -4.09 0.84 2.89
C MET A 46 -3.93 1.04 4.39
N VAL A 47 -4.49 0.12 5.17
CA VAL A 47 -4.25 0.04 6.61
C VAL A 47 -2.97 -0.75 6.83
N VAL A 48 -2.07 -0.22 7.65
CA VAL A 48 -0.79 -0.85 7.99
C VAL A 48 -0.54 -0.74 9.49
N VAL A 49 0.14 -1.73 10.06
CA VAL A 49 0.71 -1.67 11.41
C VAL A 49 2.19 -1.28 11.35
N ALA A 50 2.79 -0.89 12.49
CA ALA A 50 4.20 -0.51 12.56
C ALA A 50 5.13 -1.62 12.04
N GLU A 51 4.79 -2.88 12.32
CA GLU A 51 5.51 -4.09 11.93
C GLU A 51 5.58 -4.25 10.40
N ASN A 52 4.60 -3.71 9.65
CA ASN A 52 4.61 -3.75 8.20
C ASN A 52 5.67 -2.84 7.57
N LYS A 53 6.40 -2.05 8.37
CA LYS A 53 7.45 -1.11 7.91
C LYS A 53 6.89 -0.15 6.86
N PRO A 54 5.95 0.75 7.23
CA PRO A 54 5.28 1.65 6.30
C PRO A 54 6.24 2.52 5.47
N ARG A 55 7.43 2.84 6.00
CA ARG A 55 8.48 3.55 5.25
C ARG A 55 8.96 2.77 4.03
N ASP A 56 9.21 1.46 4.17
CA ASP A 56 9.62 0.61 3.05
C ASP A 56 8.51 0.54 1.98
N ILE A 57 7.25 0.45 2.41
CA ILE A 57 6.07 0.44 1.53
C ILE A 57 6.04 1.74 0.71
N THR A 58 6.19 2.89 1.37
CA THR A 58 6.25 4.20 0.71
C THR A 58 7.38 4.27 -0.30
N SER A 59 8.60 3.81 0.03
CA SER A 59 9.73 3.79 -0.91
C SER A 59 9.47 2.93 -2.14
N ARG A 60 8.83 1.77 -1.97
CA ARG A 60 8.44 0.88 -3.09
C ARG A 60 7.41 1.54 -4.00
N LEU A 61 6.40 2.20 -3.43
CA LEU A 61 5.38 2.90 -4.19
C LEU A 61 5.93 4.13 -4.92
N ALA A 62 6.87 4.85 -4.31
CA ALA A 62 7.58 5.95 -4.94
C ALA A 62 8.35 5.47 -6.19
N ALA A 63 9.03 4.32 -6.12
CA ALA A 63 9.67 3.71 -7.29
C ALA A 63 8.69 3.33 -8.41
N CYS A 64 7.42 3.09 -8.07
CA CYS A 64 6.33 2.88 -9.03
C CYS A 64 5.67 4.17 -9.52
N GLY A 65 6.16 5.35 -9.11
CA GLY A 65 5.61 6.64 -9.53
C GLY A 65 4.37 7.09 -8.78
N LEU A 66 4.14 6.54 -7.59
CA LEU A 66 3.03 6.86 -6.71
C LEU A 66 3.54 7.62 -5.48
N HIS A 67 2.77 8.62 -5.06
CA HIS A 67 2.96 9.33 -3.82
C HIS A 67 2.16 8.67 -2.70
N THR A 68 2.72 8.61 -1.49
CA THR A 68 2.06 8.00 -0.32
C THR A 68 2.13 8.95 0.88
N ALA A 69 1.00 9.16 1.56
CA ALA A 69 0.90 9.96 2.77
C ALA A 69 0.12 9.21 3.86
N ALA A 70 0.58 9.26 5.11
CA ALA A 70 -0.20 8.78 6.24
C ALA A 70 -1.24 9.84 6.62
N ILE A 71 -2.53 9.51 6.52
CA ILE A 71 -3.63 10.46 6.73
C ILE A 71 -4.34 10.30 8.08
N ALA A 72 -4.15 9.15 8.73
CA ALA A 72 -4.66 8.88 10.05
C ALA A 72 -3.74 7.85 10.72
N SER A 73 -3.64 7.94 12.05
CA SER A 73 -2.97 6.94 12.86
C SER A 73 -3.69 6.78 14.19
N THR A 74 -3.79 5.56 14.68
CA THR A 74 -4.35 5.27 16.00
C THR A 74 -3.51 4.21 16.70
N LYS A 75 -3.55 4.21 18.03
CA LYS A 75 -2.96 3.16 18.85
C LYS A 75 -4.11 2.29 19.39
N ALA A 76 -4.14 1.02 19.00
CA ALA A 76 -5.10 0.04 19.51
C ALA A 76 -4.32 -0.99 20.34
N ARG A 77 -4.43 -0.90 21.66
CA ARG A 77 -3.63 -1.71 22.60
C ARG A 77 -2.13 -1.58 22.30
N ASN A 78 -1.48 -2.66 21.87
CA ASN A 78 -0.05 -2.72 21.58
C ASN A 78 0.27 -2.49 20.10
N GLU A 79 -0.74 -2.24 19.26
CA GLU A 79 -0.57 -2.03 17.82
C GLU A 79 -0.72 -0.55 17.48
N ARG A 80 0.19 -0.03 16.66
CA ARG A 80 0.06 1.30 16.06
C ARG A 80 -0.37 1.12 14.61
N LEU A 81 -1.62 1.49 14.32
CA LEU A 81 -2.19 1.43 12.99
C LEU A 81 -2.06 2.79 12.31
N SER A 82 -1.83 2.77 11.00
CA SER A 82 -1.83 3.94 10.14
C SER A 82 -2.62 3.67 8.87
N ILE A 83 -3.33 4.69 8.37
CA ILE A 83 -3.97 4.66 7.06
C ILE A 83 -3.07 5.42 6.09
N LEU A 84 -2.55 4.70 5.09
CA LEU A 84 -1.79 5.25 3.99
C LEU A 84 -2.75 5.60 2.85
N LYS A 85 -2.71 6.85 2.40
CA LYS A 85 -3.32 7.32 1.16
C LYS A 85 -2.28 7.30 0.05
N ILE A 86 -2.59 6.62 -1.05
CA ILE A 86 -1.71 6.43 -2.20
C ILE A 86 -2.35 7.12 -3.41
N THR A 87 -1.59 7.97 -4.10
CA THR A 87 -2.04 8.73 -5.28
C THR A 87 -0.95 8.74 -6.34
N TRP A 88 -1.26 9.17 -7.56
CA TRP A 88 -0.22 9.49 -8.53
C TRP A 88 0.66 10.65 -8.04
N SER A 89 1.96 10.59 -8.34
CA SER A 89 2.87 11.70 -8.01
C SER A 89 2.46 12.97 -8.77
N PRO A 90 2.44 14.14 -8.10
CA PRO A 90 1.95 15.39 -8.69
C PRO A 90 2.76 15.85 -9.92
N GLU A 91 4.01 15.44 -10.06
CA GLU A 91 4.85 15.70 -11.25
C GLU A 91 4.30 15.10 -12.56
N ARG A 92 3.34 14.17 -12.47
CA ARG A 92 2.65 13.58 -13.63
C ARG A 92 1.17 13.98 -13.75
N ALA A 93 0.67 14.83 -12.88
CA ALA A 93 -0.69 15.35 -12.96
C ALA A 93 -0.69 16.57 -13.90
N THR A 94 -1.27 16.42 -15.09
CA THR A 94 -1.54 17.56 -15.98
C THR A 94 -2.32 18.63 -15.19
N PRO A 95 -1.98 19.93 -15.29
CA PRO A 95 -2.71 20.97 -14.59
C PRO A 95 -4.19 20.91 -14.97
N ARG A 96 -5.06 21.02 -13.98
CA ARG A 96 -6.50 21.14 -14.20
C ARG A 96 -6.72 22.38 -15.09
N PRO A 97 -7.46 22.31 -16.22
CA PRO A 97 -7.93 23.54 -16.82
C PRO A 97 -8.76 24.26 -15.77
N ALA A 98 -8.44 25.54 -15.53
CA ALA A 98 -9.28 26.40 -14.73
C ALA A 98 -10.69 26.34 -15.33
N CYS A 99 -11.72 26.15 -14.50
CA CYS A 99 -13.09 26.27 -14.97
C CYS A 99 -13.23 27.66 -15.62
N ALA A 100 -13.58 27.68 -16.90
CA ALA A 100 -14.11 28.86 -17.57
C ALA A 100 -15.58 29.06 -17.18
#